data_AF-A0A8J8F3R4-F1
#
_entry.id   AF-A0A8J8F3R4-F1
#
_cell.length_a   1.000
_cell.length_b   1.000
_cell.length_c   1.000
_cell.angle_alpha   90.00
_cell.angle_beta   90.00
_cell.angle_gamma   90.00
#
_symmetry.space_group_name_H-M   'P 1'
#
loop_
_entity.id
_entity.type
_entity.pdbx_description
1 polymer ?
#
loop_
_entity_poly.entity_id
_entity_poly.type
_entity_poly.pdbx_seq_one_letter_code
_entity_poly.pdbx_strand_id
1 'polypeptide(L)' 'MDVLIVGAGAMGTWFGEAVDADVAFADVDPAAAAAAADAVGGEAVPLGGDATYDVVCIAVPPSHPARADAGHAPPGGP' A
#
# COMPACT_ATOMS: atom_id res chain seq x y z
N MET A 1 -13.11 -13.77 -2.28
CA MET A 1 -11.78 -14.26 -1.84
C MET A 1 -11.12 -13.02 -1.33
N ASP A 2 -10.66 -13.06 -0.10
CA ASP A 2 -10.25 -11.85 0.59
C ASP A 2 -8.73 -11.72 0.50
N VAL A 3 -8.27 -10.64 -0.11
CA VAL A 3 -6.85 -10.39 -0.36
C VAL A 3 -6.40 -9.16 0.44
N LEU A 4 -5.45 -9.35 1.34
CA LEU A 4 -4.76 -8.25 2.01
C LEU A 4 -3.55 -7.82 1.19
N ILE A 5 -3.47 -6.54 0.85
CA ILE A 5 -2.33 -5.90 0.20
C ILE A 5 -1.61 -5.04 1.25
N VAL A 6 -0.38 -5.42 1.59
CA VAL A 6 0.48 -4.68 2.51
C VAL A 6 1.43 -3.80 1.69
N GLY A 7 1.23 -2.48 1.76
CA GLY A 7 1.90 -1.49 0.93
C GLY A 7 0.96 -0.91 -0.13
N ALA A 8 0.41 0.27 0.13
CA ALA A 8 -0.56 0.98 -0.71
C ALA A 8 0.12 1.97 -1.70
N GLY A 9 1.37 1.69 -2.06
CA GLY A 9 2.06 2.41 -3.13
C GLY A 9 1.65 1.91 -4.52
N ALA A 10 2.32 2.41 -5.56
CA ALA A 10 1.99 2.09 -6.95
C ALA A 10 1.85 0.60 -7.26
N MET A 11 2.75 -0.24 -6.72
CA MET A 11 2.68 -1.70 -6.93
C MET A 11 1.47 -2.34 -6.26
N GLY A 12 1.12 -1.90 -5.05
CA GLY A 12 -0.03 -2.42 -4.32
C GLY A 12 -1.33 -2.03 -4.99
N THR A 13 -1.49 -0.75 -5.36
CA THR A 13 -2.70 -0.27 -6.05
C THR A 13 -2.87 -0.97 -7.40
N TRP A 14 -1.81 -1.07 -8.20
CA TRP A 14 -1.85 -1.78 -9.49
C TRP A 14 -2.27 -3.24 -9.33
N PHE A 15 -1.74 -3.93 -8.31
CA PHE A 15 -2.13 -5.30 -8.05
C PHE A 15 -3.60 -5.41 -7.64
N GLY A 16 -4.08 -4.50 -6.79
CA GLY A 16 -5.49 -4.41 -6.39
C GLY A 16 -6.44 -4.17 -7.56
N GLU A 17 -6.04 -3.35 -8.54
CA GLU A 17 -6.78 -3.14 -9.79
C GLU A 17 -6.82 -4.39 -10.69
N ALA A 18 -5.75 -5.18 -10.66
CA ALA A 18 -5.56 -6.31 -11.58
C ALA A 18 -6.24 -7.61 -11.12
N VAL A 19 -6.60 -7.72 -9.83
CA VAL A 19 -7.22 -8.92 -9.27
C VAL A 19 -8.74 -8.79 -9.21
N ASP A 20 -9.44 -9.86 -9.59
CA ASP A 20 -10.89 -9.98 -9.44
C ASP A 20 -11.20 -10.61 -8.07
N ALA A 21 -11.02 -9.83 -7.01
CA ALA A 21 -11.14 -10.27 -5.62
C ALA A 21 -11.53 -9.10 -4.69
N ASP A 22 -12.02 -9.43 -3.50
CA ASP A 22 -12.30 -8.44 -2.46
C ASP A 22 -10.96 -8.04 -1.82
N VAL A 23 -10.53 -6.79 -2.04
CA VAL A 23 -9.21 -6.31 -1.62
C VAL A 23 -9.27 -5.38 -0.42
N ALA A 24 -8.37 -5.61 0.53
CA ALA A 24 -8.11 -4.72 1.65
C ALA A 24 -6.67 -4.20 1.59
N PHE A 25 -6.48 -2.90 1.82
CA PHE A 25 -5.16 -2.27 1.87
C PHE A 25 -4.74 -1.97 3.30
N ALA A 26 -3.52 -2.35 3.65
CA ALA A 26 -2.83 -1.94 4.85
C ALA A 26 -1.52 -1.25 4.49
N ASP A 27 -1.26 -0.08 5.06
CA ASP A 27 0.00 0.63 4.91
C ASP A 27 0.39 1.30 6.24
N VAL A 28 1.67 1.63 6.39
CA VAL A 28 2.15 2.44 7.51
C VAL A 28 1.59 3.87 7.45
N ASP A 29 1.25 4.35 6.26
CA ASP A 29 0.47 5.57 6.02
C ASP A 29 -1.01 5.24 5.78
N PRO A 30 -1.91 5.47 6.77
CA PRO A 30 -3.33 5.20 6.62
C PRO A 30 -4.01 5.97 5.48
N ALA A 31 -3.48 7.15 5.11
CA ALA A 31 -4.04 7.94 4.02
C ALA A 31 -3.72 7.30 2.66
N ALA A 32 -2.54 6.69 2.51
CA ALA A 32 -2.19 5.93 1.33
C ALA A 32 -3.08 4.68 1.18
N ALA A 33 -3.34 3.97 2.28
CA ALA A 33 -4.25 2.83 2.29
C ALA A 33 -5.68 3.22 1.86
N ALA A 34 -6.21 4.32 2.42
CA ALA A 34 -7.53 4.85 2.04
C ALA A 34 -7.60 5.25 0.56
N ALA A 35 -6.60 5.98 0.06
CA ALA A 35 -6.57 6.39 -1.34
C ALA A 35 -6.51 5.21 -2.32
N ALA A 36 -5.73 4.17 -1.99
CA ALA A 36 -5.66 2.96 -2.81
C ALA A 36 -6.98 2.17 -2.79
N ALA A 37 -7.61 2.04 -1.61
CA ALA A 37 -8.92 1.43 -1.47
C ALA A 37 -9.99 2.17 -2.30
N ASP A 38 -10.04 3.50 -2.20
CA ASP A 38 -10.97 4.33 -2.97
C ASP A 38 -10.78 4.19 -4.49
N ALA A 39 -9.53 4.04 -4.95
CA ALA A 39 -9.21 3.90 -6.37
C ALA A 39 -9.78 2.61 -6.99
N VAL A 40 -9.87 1.54 -6.21
CA VAL A 40 -10.26 0.21 -6.70
C VAL A 40 -11.61 -0.28 -6.15
N GLY A 41 -12.25 0.50 -5.27
CA GLY A 41 -13.49 0.10 -4.58
C GLY A 41 -13.27 -0.95 -3.48
N GLY A 42 -12.08 -0.97 -2.88
CA GLY A 42 -11.72 -1.87 -1.79
C GLY A 42 -11.92 -1.27 -0.39
N GLU A 43 -11.30 -1.91 0.61
CA GLU A 43 -11.33 -1.45 2.01
C GLU A 43 -9.92 -1.03 2.48
N ALA A 44 -9.84 0.01 3.31
CA ALA A 44 -8.62 0.34 4.03
C ALA A 44 -8.68 -0.19 5.46
N VAL A 45 -7.68 -0.95 5.87
CA VAL A 45 -7.63 -1.61 7.18
C VAL A 45 -6.38 -1.22 7.97
N PRO A 46 -6.43 -1.26 9.32
CA PRO A 46 -5.25 -1.01 10.14
C PRO A 46 -4.15 -2.03 9.88
N LEU A 47 -2.90 -1.54 9.80
CA LEU A 47 -1.73 -2.40 9.74
C LEU A 47 -1.60 -3.22 11.04
N GLY A 48 -1.61 -4.55 10.93
CA GLY A 48 -1.49 -5.46 12.08
C GLY A 48 -2.79 -5.72 12.85
N GLY A 49 -3.95 -5.53 12.23
CA GLY A 49 -5.24 -5.96 12.81
C GLY A 49 -5.41 -7.49 12.87
N ASP A 50 -6.43 -7.94 13.59
CA ASP A 50 -6.72 -9.36 13.82
C ASP A 50 -7.56 -10.03 12.70
N ALA A 51 -7.84 -9.30 11.62
CA ALA A 51 -8.60 -9.82 10.48
C ALA A 51 -7.80 -10.89 9.71
N THR A 52 -8.50 -11.92 9.24
CA THR A 52 -7.90 -13.02 8.46
C THR A 52 -8.22 -12.86 6.98
N TYR A 53 -7.25 -13.23 6.13
CA TYR A 53 -7.36 -13.14 4.67
C TYR A 53 -6.91 -14.45 4.04
N ASP A 54 -7.48 -14.77 2.88
CA ASP A 54 -7.12 -15.97 2.12
C ASP A 54 -5.70 -15.85 1.53
N VAL A 55 -5.32 -14.62 1.14
CA VAL A 55 -4.04 -14.29 0.52
C VAL A 55 -3.50 -12.98 1.08
N VAL A 56 -2.19 -12.91 1.27
CA VAL A 56 -1.48 -11.69 1.64
C VAL A 56 -0.45 -11.35 0.57
N CYS A 57 -0.61 -10.21 -0.09
CA CYS A 57 0.34 -9.64 -1.04
C CYS A 57 1.24 -8.63 -0.33
N ILE A 58 2.55 -8.86 -0.34
CA ILE A 58 3.53 -7.94 0.25
C ILE A 58 4.09 -7.06 -0.88
N ALA A 59 3.56 -5.84 -0.97
CA ALA A 59 3.85 -4.85 -2.00
C ALA A 59 4.70 -3.66 -1.47
N VAL A 60 5.46 -3.90 -0.39
CA VAL A 60 6.40 -2.91 0.14
C VAL A 60 7.77 -3.03 -0.52
N PRO A 61 8.54 -1.94 -0.66
CA PRO A 61 9.91 -2.00 -1.14
C PRO A 61 10.77 -2.94 -0.27
N PRO A 62 11.67 -3.74 -0.86
CA PRO A 62 12.68 -4.46 -0.09
C PRO A 62 13.59 -3.41 0.57
N SER A 63 13.39 -3.23 1.88
CA SER A 63 14.09 -2.32 2.80
C SER A 63 15.28 -1.54 2.23
N HIS A 64 15.07 -0.25 1.96
CA HIS A 64 16.08 0.74 2.31
C HIS A 64 15.71 1.28 3.70
N PRO A 65 16.56 1.13 4.74
CA PRO A 65 16.27 1.68 6.04
C PRO A 65 16.73 3.13 6.06
N ALA A 66 15.85 4.07 5.67
CA ALA A 66 15.96 5.45 6.12
C ALA A 66 14.63 6.18 5.89
N ARG A 67 14.02 6.59 6.99
CA ARG A 67 13.50 7.95 7.20
C ARG A 67 13.14 8.67 5.90
N ALA A 68 11.84 8.84 5.64
CA ALA A 68 11.38 9.95 4.82
C ALA A 68 11.78 11.24 5.54
N ASP A 69 13.03 11.66 5.31
CA ASP A 69 13.57 12.90 5.79
C ASP A 69 13.07 14.02 4.90
N ALA A 70 12.52 15.03 5.56
CA ALA A 70 12.17 16.30 5.00
C ALA A 70 13.25 16.81 4.02
N GLY A 71 12.83 17.10 2.80
CA GLY A 71 13.60 17.91 1.84
C GLY A 71 14.29 17.13 0.73
N HIS A 72 13.57 16.83 -0.35
CA HIS A 72 14.21 16.67 -1.65
C HIS A 72 13.85 17.86 -2.54
N ALA A 73 14.68 18.91 -2.45
CA ALA A 73 14.88 19.82 -3.57
C ALA A 73 15.88 19.16 -4.54
N PRO A 74 15.62 19.15 -5.86
CA PRO A 74 16.58 18.60 -6.81
C PRO A 74 17.82 19.52 -6.90
N PRO A 75 19.03 18.95 -7.12
CA PRO A 75 20.22 19.77 -7.33
C PRO A 75 20.11 20.49 -8.68
N GLY A 76 20.21 21.81 -8.65
CA GLY A 76 20.50 22.62 -9.84
C GLY A 76 21.89 22.26 -10.35
N GLY A 77 21.94 21.72 -11.57
CA GLY A 77 23.18 21.44 -12.30
C GLY A 77 23.80 22.73 -12.88
N PRO A 78 25.08 22.65 -13.30
CA PRO A 78 25.96 23.80 -13.56
C PRO A 78 25.53 24.68 -14.73
#